data_AF-A0A7K1WWQ3-F1
#
_entry.id   AF-A0A7K1WWQ3-F1
#
_cell.length_a   1.000
_cell.length_b   1.000
_cell.length_c   1.000
_cell.angle_alpha   90.00
_cell.angle_beta   90.00
_cell.angle_gamma   90.00
#
_symmetry.space_group_name_H-M   'P 1'
#
loop_
_entity.id
_entity.type
_entity.pdbx_description
1 polymer ?
#
loop_
_entity_poly.entity_id
_entity_poly.type
_entity_poly.pdbx_seq_one_letter_code
_entity_poly.pdbx_strand_id
1 'polypeptide(L)'
;MKKIAIIILLLTSIKSFSQSLLASNEETIFSFKTKNGKTVLLAKDRKNAYLIYRYGKDNKIELEFPKDKKESWNKFTYFYYIRGGGKANAGLDLDRIAFVNANIEYVIYSDYSAGDFENEESYYIGIRVIDLKTKKETNIKGQKESTVGSMQDFRTNGLLKIDQNRID
;
A
#
# COMPACT_ATOMS: atom_id res chain seq x y z
N MET A 1 50.74 7.28 -45.55
CA MET A 1 50.51 6.73 -44.19
C MET A 1 49.09 7.08 -43.77
N LYS A 2 48.15 6.13 -43.87
CA LYS A 2 46.73 6.37 -43.55
C LYS A 2 46.53 6.19 -42.04
N LYS A 3 46.15 7.27 -41.33
CA LYS A 3 45.75 7.21 -39.92
C LYS A 3 44.31 6.73 -39.87
N ILE A 4 44.10 5.48 -39.46
CA ILE A 4 42.78 4.93 -39.14
C ILE A 4 42.45 5.40 -37.73
N ALA A 5 41.48 6.31 -37.60
CA ALA A 5 40.90 6.66 -36.32
C ALA A 5 39.88 5.57 -35.93
N ILE A 6 40.23 4.74 -34.96
CA ILE A 6 39.30 3.79 -34.35
C ILE A 6 38.52 4.55 -33.28
N ILE A 7 37.25 4.86 -33.56
CA ILE A 7 36.31 5.38 -32.58
C ILE A 7 35.77 4.18 -31.79
N ILE A 8 36.28 3.96 -30.59
CA ILE A 8 35.77 2.96 -29.65
C ILE A 8 34.49 3.54 -29.04
N LEU A 9 33.33 3.09 -29.53
CA LEU A 9 32.03 3.40 -28.94
C LEU A 9 31.92 2.61 -27.62
N LEU A 10 32.13 3.26 -26.48
CA LEU A 10 31.79 2.69 -25.17
C LEU A 10 30.27 2.55 -25.07
N LEU A 11 29.76 1.35 -25.35
CA LEU A 11 28.43 0.90 -24.94
C LEU A 11 28.48 0.66 -23.43
N THR A 12 28.41 1.73 -22.63
CA THR A 12 28.10 1.60 -21.21
C THR A 12 26.67 1.10 -21.11
N SER A 13 26.51 -0.20 -20.89
CA SER A 13 25.24 -0.80 -20.52
C SER A 13 24.81 -0.20 -19.20
N ILE A 14 23.89 0.76 -19.26
CA ILE A 14 23.19 1.27 -18.09
C ILE A 14 22.48 0.06 -17.50
N LYS A 15 23.03 -0.51 -16.42
CA LYS A 15 22.35 -1.52 -15.62
C LYS A 15 21.17 -0.82 -14.95
N SER A 16 20.07 -0.71 -15.67
CA SER A 16 18.77 -0.40 -15.09
C SER A 16 18.38 -1.60 -14.23
N PHE A 17 18.79 -1.58 -12.97
CA PHE A 17 18.27 -2.50 -11.97
C PHE A 17 16.78 -2.17 -11.84
N SER A 18 15.94 -2.99 -12.49
CA SER A 18 14.53 -3.01 -12.17
C SER A 18 14.40 -3.40 -10.69
N GLN A 19 13.86 -2.48 -9.90
CA GLN A 19 13.55 -2.78 -8.51
C GLN A 19 12.12 -3.31 -8.46
N SER A 20 11.98 -4.62 -8.27
CA SER A 20 10.68 -5.25 -8.04
C SER A 20 10.04 -4.65 -6.79
N LEU A 21 8.73 -4.42 -6.86
CA LEU A 21 7.94 -4.02 -5.71
C LEU A 21 7.90 -5.13 -4.64
N LEU A 22 7.96 -6.40 -5.01
CA LEU A 22 7.98 -7.52 -4.06
C LEU A 22 9.36 -8.20 -4.09
N ALA A 23 10.06 -8.25 -2.95
CA ALA A 23 11.33 -8.95 -2.85
C ALA A 23 11.10 -10.47 -2.70
N SER A 24 12.13 -11.27 -3.01
CA SER A 24 12.02 -12.74 -3.02
C SER A 24 11.74 -13.35 -1.64
N ASN A 25 12.22 -12.71 -0.57
CA ASN A 25 11.98 -13.13 0.82
C ASN A 25 10.64 -12.63 1.39
N GLU A 26 9.89 -11.86 0.61
CA GLU A 26 8.63 -11.25 1.03
C GLU A 26 7.43 -12.00 0.44
N GLU A 27 6.28 -11.77 1.06
CA GLU A 27 4.98 -12.16 0.55
C GLU A 27 3.98 -11.01 0.68
N THR A 28 3.07 -10.95 -0.29
CA THR A 28 2.02 -9.93 -0.35
C THR A 28 1.00 -10.17 0.75
N ILE A 29 0.69 -9.13 1.51
CA ILE A 29 -0.47 -9.10 2.42
C ILE A 29 -1.67 -8.51 1.69
N PHE A 30 -1.46 -7.33 1.11
CA PHE A 30 -2.50 -6.60 0.41
C PHE A 30 -1.87 -5.80 -0.73
N SER A 31 -2.46 -5.84 -1.92
CA SER A 31 -1.95 -5.11 -3.08
C SER A 31 -3.08 -4.76 -4.04
N PHE A 32 -2.94 -3.64 -4.75
CA PHE A 32 -3.83 -3.25 -5.84
C PHE A 32 -3.16 -2.24 -6.78
N LYS A 33 -3.72 -2.10 -7.98
CA LYS A 33 -3.37 -1.05 -8.94
C LYS A 33 -4.28 0.17 -8.76
N THR A 34 -3.70 1.36 -8.87
CA THR A 34 -4.40 2.64 -8.90
C THR A 34 -4.81 2.97 -10.33
N LYS A 35 -5.73 3.93 -10.52
CA LYS A 35 -6.20 4.34 -11.86
C LYS A 35 -5.09 4.81 -12.81
N ASN A 36 -3.95 5.27 -12.30
CA ASN A 36 -2.81 5.71 -13.13
C ASN A 36 -1.80 4.59 -13.41
N GLY A 37 -2.15 3.33 -13.08
CA GLY A 37 -1.33 2.15 -13.35
C GLY A 37 -0.22 1.90 -12.34
N LYS A 38 -0.12 2.67 -11.26
CA LYS A 38 0.81 2.41 -10.15
C LYS A 38 0.24 1.39 -9.20
N THR A 39 1.09 0.52 -8.68
CA THR A 39 0.78 -0.50 -7.69
C THR A 39 1.01 0.03 -6.28
N VAL A 40 0.07 -0.28 -5.39
CA VAL A 40 0.19 -0.16 -3.95
C VAL A 40 0.43 -1.57 -3.42
N LEU A 41 1.48 -1.77 -2.65
CA LEU A 41 1.84 -3.06 -2.08
C LEU A 41 2.10 -2.91 -0.59
N LEU A 42 1.42 -3.71 0.19
CA LEU A 42 1.76 -4.05 1.56
C LEU A 42 2.26 -5.49 1.58
N ALA A 43 3.50 -5.69 2.01
CA ALA A 43 4.15 -6.99 2.06
C ALA A 43 4.86 -7.19 3.39
N LYS A 44 5.07 -8.44 3.77
CA LYS A 44 5.91 -8.79 4.92
C LYS A 44 6.99 -9.75 4.52
N ASP A 45 8.06 -9.78 5.30
CA ASP A 45 8.98 -10.90 5.28
C ASP A 45 8.25 -12.21 5.63
N ARG A 46 8.60 -13.30 4.95
CA ARG A 46 7.96 -14.62 5.15
C ARG A 46 8.09 -15.15 6.58
N LYS A 47 9.08 -14.69 7.35
CA LYS A 47 9.29 -15.05 8.75
C LYS A 47 8.78 -13.97 9.71
N ASN A 48 7.96 -13.03 9.22
CA ASN A 48 7.45 -11.88 9.97
C ASN A 48 8.54 -10.95 10.52
N ALA A 49 9.74 -10.95 9.93
CA ALA A 49 10.81 -10.08 10.41
C ALA A 49 10.50 -8.58 10.25
N TYR A 50 9.69 -8.22 9.24
CA TYR A 50 9.26 -6.85 9.00
C TYR A 50 7.98 -6.77 8.17
N LEU A 51 7.35 -5.59 8.19
CA LEU A 51 6.27 -5.13 7.32
C LEU A 51 6.79 -3.99 6.47
N ILE A 52 6.39 -3.95 5.20
CA ILE A 52 6.81 -2.93 4.26
C ILE A 52 5.66 -2.52 3.35
N TYR A 53 5.57 -1.21 3.14
CA TYR A 53 4.72 -0.56 2.18
C TYR A 53 5.56 -0.09 1.00
N ARG A 54 5.08 -0.31 -0.22
CA ARG A 54 5.65 0.25 -1.44
C ARG A 54 4.57 0.77 -2.37
N TYR A 55 4.90 1.86 -3.05
CA TYR A 55 4.11 2.44 -4.12
C TYR A 55 4.99 2.73 -5.32
N GLY A 56 4.52 2.40 -6.52
CA GLY A 56 5.27 2.67 -7.74
C GLY A 56 4.78 1.87 -8.94
N LYS A 57 5.64 1.74 -9.95
CA LYS A 57 5.40 0.87 -11.11
C LYS A 57 6.23 -0.41 -10.97
N ASP A 58 5.94 -1.42 -11.78
CA ASP A 58 6.51 -2.77 -11.67
C ASP A 58 8.06 -2.79 -11.59
N ASN A 59 8.74 -1.80 -12.18
CA ASN A 59 10.20 -1.68 -12.20
C ASN A 59 10.75 -0.44 -11.47
N LYS A 60 9.90 0.30 -10.75
CA LYS A 60 10.29 1.55 -10.09
C LYS A 60 9.48 1.75 -8.81
N ILE A 61 10.15 1.60 -7.67
CA ILE A 61 9.64 2.05 -6.39
C ILE A 61 9.70 3.57 -6.34
N GLU A 62 8.55 4.21 -6.11
CA GLU A 62 8.43 5.66 -5.95
C GLU A 62 8.36 6.07 -4.47
N LEU A 63 7.82 5.19 -3.63
CA LEU A 63 7.79 5.35 -2.19
C LEU A 63 7.95 3.97 -1.54
N GLU A 64 8.84 3.89 -0.55
CA GLU A 64 9.02 2.73 0.32
C GLU A 64 8.94 3.19 1.76
N PHE A 65 8.21 2.46 2.59
CA PHE A 65 8.14 2.71 4.02
C PHE A 65 8.01 1.40 4.81
N PRO A 66 8.73 1.22 5.92
CA PRO A 66 9.80 2.10 6.39
C PRO A 66 11.10 1.85 5.62
N LYS A 67 11.95 2.88 5.49
CA LYS A 67 13.29 2.73 4.91
C LYS A 67 14.20 1.84 5.77
N ASP A 68 14.08 1.97 7.08
CA ASP A 68 14.68 1.07 8.05
C ASP A 68 13.63 0.07 8.54
N LYS A 69 13.87 -1.21 8.25
CA LYS A 69 12.97 -2.32 8.55
C LYS A 69 13.00 -2.74 10.02
N LYS A 70 13.95 -2.23 10.81
CA LYS A 70 13.99 -2.48 12.26
C LYS A 70 12.72 -1.95 12.93
N GLU A 71 12.10 -2.78 13.78
CA GLU A 71 10.84 -2.49 14.47
C GLU A 71 9.74 -1.99 13.52
N SER A 72 9.72 -2.45 12.26
CA SER A 72 8.81 -1.91 11.25
C SER A 72 7.34 -2.05 11.65
N TRP A 73 6.97 -3.14 12.32
CA TRP A 73 5.60 -3.40 12.76
C TRP A 73 5.05 -2.26 13.62
N ASN A 74 5.89 -1.70 14.50
CA ASN A 74 5.53 -0.60 15.39
C ASN A 74 5.38 0.76 14.66
N LYS A 75 5.73 0.82 13.37
CA LYS A 75 5.59 2.03 12.53
C LYS A 75 4.25 2.08 11.79
N PHE A 76 3.44 1.04 11.92
CA PHE A 76 2.10 0.97 11.36
C PHE A 76 1.07 0.78 12.48
N THR A 77 -0.13 1.28 12.25
CA THR A 77 -1.31 1.03 13.07
C THR A 77 -2.40 0.45 12.21
N TYR A 78 -3.16 -0.49 12.77
CA TYR A 78 -4.30 -1.10 12.11
C TYR A 78 -5.60 -0.62 12.77
N PHE A 79 -6.61 -0.35 11.95
CA PHE A 79 -7.97 -0.06 12.39
C PHE A 79 -8.92 -0.94 11.60
N TYR A 80 -9.95 -1.43 12.27
CA TYR A 80 -11.06 -2.08 11.60
C TYR A 80 -12.37 -1.77 12.31
N TYR A 81 -13.45 -1.81 11.55
CA TYR A 81 -14.81 -1.70 12.07
C TYR A 81 -15.72 -2.63 11.29
N ILE A 82 -16.51 -3.42 12.01
CA ILE A 82 -17.44 -4.39 11.42
C ILE A 82 -18.83 -4.11 11.97
N ARG A 83 -19.79 -3.94 11.07
CA ARG A 83 -21.23 -3.91 11.38
C ARG A 83 -21.90 -4.98 10.53
N GLY A 84 -22.35 -6.06 11.17
CA GLY A 84 -23.11 -7.12 10.49
C GLY A 84 -24.53 -6.69 10.10
N GLY A 85 -25.32 -7.62 9.54
CA GLY A 85 -26.74 -7.41 9.21
C GLY A 85 -27.04 -7.06 7.75
N GLY A 86 -26.05 -7.12 6.86
CA GLY A 86 -26.21 -6.95 5.41
C GLY A 86 -26.89 -5.62 5.03
N LYS A 87 -27.60 -5.61 3.90
CA LYS A 87 -28.37 -4.43 3.42
C LYS A 87 -29.30 -3.85 4.49
N ALA A 88 -29.97 -4.71 5.24
CA ALA A 88 -30.94 -4.31 6.27
C ALA A 88 -30.33 -3.47 7.40
N ASN A 89 -29.03 -3.57 7.63
CA ASN A 89 -28.32 -2.81 8.66
C ASN A 89 -27.20 -1.92 8.09
N ALA A 90 -27.23 -1.65 6.77
CA ALA A 90 -26.14 -1.00 6.04
C ALA A 90 -24.79 -1.57 6.50
N GLY A 91 -24.63 -2.89 6.39
CA GLY A 91 -23.48 -3.60 6.95
C GLY A 91 -22.16 -3.00 6.48
N LEU A 92 -21.17 -2.91 7.37
CA LEU A 92 -19.86 -2.33 7.09
C LEU A 92 -18.78 -3.34 7.39
N ASP A 93 -17.75 -3.35 6.56
CA ASP A 93 -16.50 -4.07 6.80
C ASP A 93 -15.35 -3.16 6.39
N LEU A 94 -14.76 -2.47 7.36
CA LEU A 94 -13.72 -1.45 7.15
C LEU A 94 -12.37 -1.99 7.63
N ASP A 95 -11.36 -1.91 6.78
CA ASP A 95 -9.98 -2.30 7.09
C ASP A 95 -9.00 -1.19 6.69
N ARG A 96 -8.22 -0.71 7.66
CA ARG A 96 -7.30 0.42 7.42
C ARG A 96 -5.95 0.18 8.07
N ILE A 97 -4.89 0.39 7.30
CA ILE A 97 -3.51 0.43 7.81
C ILE A 97 -2.95 1.81 7.58
N ALA A 98 -2.42 2.40 8.64
CA ALA A 98 -1.88 3.75 8.61
C ALA A 98 -0.43 3.80 9.06
N PHE A 99 0.31 4.74 8.49
CA PHE A 99 1.65 5.09 8.91
C PHE A 99 1.95 6.56 8.57
N VAL A 100 2.96 7.12 9.23
CA VAL A 100 3.43 8.48 8.98
C VAL A 100 4.85 8.42 8.42
N ASN A 101 5.06 9.09 7.29
CA ASN A 101 6.38 9.33 6.74
C ASN A 101 6.64 10.84 6.68
N ALA A 102 7.60 11.31 7.50
CA ALA A 102 7.82 12.72 7.77
C ALA A 102 6.56 13.43 8.29
N ASN A 103 5.93 14.31 7.50
CA ASN A 103 4.72 15.05 7.87
C ASN A 103 3.48 14.60 7.07
N ILE A 104 3.57 13.45 6.41
CA ILE A 104 2.48 12.92 5.59
C ILE A 104 2.01 11.61 6.21
N GLU A 105 0.72 11.54 6.51
CA GLU A 105 0.05 10.31 6.90
C GLU A 105 -0.49 9.61 5.65
N TYR A 106 -0.30 8.30 5.62
CA TYR A 106 -0.80 7.42 4.58
C TYR A 106 -1.75 6.44 5.23
N VAL A 107 -2.99 6.38 4.75
CA VAL A 107 -4.01 5.43 5.20
C VAL A 107 -4.41 4.56 4.02
N ILE A 108 -3.97 3.32 4.01
CA ILE A 108 -4.39 2.30 3.07
C ILE A 108 -5.73 1.77 3.56
N TYR A 109 -6.76 1.75 2.70
CA TYR A 109 -8.09 1.31 3.09
C TYR A 109 -8.65 0.25 2.14
N SER A 110 -9.48 -0.62 2.71
CA SER A 110 -10.29 -1.63 2.05
C SER A 110 -11.63 -1.67 2.77
N ASP A 111 -12.60 -0.96 2.21
CA ASP A 111 -13.87 -0.65 2.87
C ASP A 111 -15.02 -1.22 2.04
N TYR A 112 -15.87 -2.02 2.67
CA TYR A 112 -17.11 -2.51 2.12
C TYR A 112 -18.31 -1.88 2.85
N SER A 113 -19.34 -1.55 2.08
CA SER A 113 -20.65 -1.17 2.58
C SER A 113 -21.73 -1.97 1.85
N ALA A 114 -22.64 -2.58 2.60
CA ALA A 114 -23.82 -3.23 2.05
C ALA A 114 -25.00 -2.25 1.86
N GLY A 115 -24.84 -0.96 2.14
CA GLY A 115 -25.95 0.00 2.07
C GLY A 115 -25.44 1.43 1.99
N ASP A 116 -24.68 1.72 0.94
CA ASP A 116 -24.19 3.07 0.64
C ASP A 116 -25.29 3.93 0.01
N PHE A 117 -24.94 4.98 -0.75
CA PHE A 117 -25.90 5.80 -1.48
C PHE A 117 -26.93 4.92 -2.23
N GLU A 118 -28.22 5.26 -2.07
CA GLU A 118 -29.36 4.51 -2.63
C GLU A 118 -29.51 3.04 -2.14
N ASN A 119 -28.87 2.65 -1.03
CA ASN A 119 -28.83 1.28 -0.50
C ASN A 119 -28.13 0.27 -1.43
N GLU A 120 -27.18 0.74 -2.25
CA GLU A 120 -26.36 -0.13 -3.06
C GLU A 120 -25.14 -0.66 -2.30
N GLU A 121 -24.63 -1.80 -2.73
CA GLU A 121 -23.37 -2.34 -2.20
C GLU A 121 -22.19 -1.64 -2.85
N SER A 122 -21.23 -1.22 -2.04
CA SER A 122 -20.04 -0.55 -2.49
C SER A 122 -18.79 -1.17 -1.87
N TYR A 123 -17.72 -1.19 -2.65
CA TYR A 123 -16.41 -1.64 -2.22
C TYR A 123 -15.35 -0.66 -2.72
N TYR A 124 -14.64 -0.08 -1.77
CA TYR A 124 -13.65 0.95 -2.00
C TYR A 124 -12.30 0.50 -1.50
N ILE A 125 -11.30 0.65 -2.36
CA ILE A 125 -9.89 0.48 -2.01
C ILE A 125 -9.12 1.72 -2.42
N GLY A 126 -8.05 2.03 -1.69
CA GLY A 126 -7.22 3.17 -2.03
C GLY A 126 -6.26 3.58 -0.92
N ILE A 127 -5.71 4.79 -1.09
CA ILE A 127 -4.85 5.43 -0.11
C ILE A 127 -5.35 6.85 0.11
N ARG A 128 -5.58 7.23 1.37
CA ARG A 128 -5.66 8.64 1.76
C ARG A 128 -4.26 9.13 2.10
N VAL A 129 -3.86 10.23 1.49
CA VAL A 129 -2.59 10.92 1.73
C VAL A 129 -2.91 12.25 2.37
N ILE A 130 -2.52 12.40 3.62
CA ILE A 130 -2.92 13.54 4.47
C ILE A 130 -1.67 14.30 4.86
N ASP A 131 -1.59 15.56 4.48
CA ASP A 131 -0.55 16.46 4.98
C ASP A 131 -0.90 16.89 6.42
N LEU A 132 -0.11 16.46 7.39
CA LEU A 132 -0.41 16.67 8.80
C LEU A 132 -0.32 18.14 9.24
N LYS A 133 0.37 18.99 8.48
CA LYS A 133 0.52 20.43 8.77
C LYS A 133 -0.65 21.23 8.21
N THR A 134 -0.99 21.00 6.95
CA THR A 134 -2.02 21.77 6.24
C THR A 134 -3.41 21.15 6.33
N LYS A 135 -3.50 19.89 6.77
CA LYS A 135 -4.70 19.05 6.74
C LYS A 135 -5.26 18.80 5.34
N LYS A 136 -4.48 19.09 4.29
CA LYS A 136 -4.86 18.77 2.92
C LYS A 136 -4.85 17.26 2.73
N GLU A 137 -5.97 16.74 2.25
CA GLU A 137 -6.12 15.33 1.90
C GLU A 137 -6.10 15.13 0.38
N THR A 138 -5.51 14.03 -0.07
CA THR A 138 -5.64 13.51 -1.42
C THR A 138 -5.99 12.04 -1.37
N ASN A 139 -7.09 11.65 -2.02
CA ASN A 139 -7.49 10.25 -2.12
C ASN A 139 -7.05 9.65 -3.46
N ILE A 140 -6.26 8.58 -3.39
CA ILE A 140 -5.79 7.80 -4.54
C ILE A 140 -6.62 6.51 -4.61
N LYS A 141 -7.63 6.49 -5.49
CA LYS A 141 -8.54 5.34 -5.67
C LYS A 141 -7.83 4.17 -6.36
N GLY A 142 -8.06 2.97 -5.82
CA GLY A 142 -7.65 1.69 -6.39
C GLY A 142 -8.65 1.12 -7.40
N GLN A 143 -8.19 0.16 -8.20
CA GLN A 143 -9.00 -0.67 -9.09
C GLN A 143 -9.32 -1.98 -8.37
N LYS A 144 -10.55 -2.12 -7.86
CA LYS A 144 -10.93 -3.27 -7.00
C LYS A 144 -10.62 -4.65 -7.61
N GLU A 145 -10.77 -4.79 -8.92
CA GLU A 145 -10.50 -6.05 -9.65
C GLU A 145 -9.01 -6.45 -9.67
N SER A 146 -8.12 -5.55 -9.27
CA SER A 146 -6.68 -5.82 -9.18
C SER A 146 -6.21 -6.20 -7.77
N THR A 147 -7.15 -6.38 -6.84
CA THR A 147 -6.84 -6.67 -5.44
C THR A 147 -6.18 -8.04 -5.30
N VAL A 148 -5.13 -8.10 -4.50
CA VAL A 148 -4.47 -9.35 -4.08
C VAL A 148 -4.34 -9.34 -2.57
N GLY A 149 -4.79 -10.42 -1.92
CA GLY A 149 -4.71 -10.58 -0.47
C GLY A 149 -5.77 -9.78 0.30
N SER A 150 -5.59 -9.67 1.62
CA SER A 150 -6.53 -9.02 2.54
C SER A 150 -5.79 -8.48 3.77
N MET A 151 -6.26 -7.37 4.32
CA MET A 151 -5.75 -6.83 5.59
C MET A 151 -6.42 -7.44 6.83
N GLN A 152 -7.47 -8.24 6.65
CA GLN A 152 -8.31 -8.75 7.75
C GLN A 152 -7.57 -9.68 8.72
N ASP A 153 -6.47 -10.30 8.30
CA ASP A 153 -5.64 -11.13 9.18
C ASP A 153 -5.11 -10.33 10.39
N PHE A 154 -4.96 -9.01 10.27
CA PHE A 154 -4.52 -8.15 11.36
C PHE A 154 -5.56 -7.95 12.47
N ARG A 155 -6.80 -8.40 12.28
CA ARG A 155 -7.84 -8.40 13.33
C ARG A 155 -7.46 -9.31 14.49
N THR A 156 -6.69 -10.36 14.23
CA THR A 156 -6.45 -11.43 15.21
C THR A 156 -4.98 -11.86 15.32
N ASN A 157 -4.14 -11.60 14.32
CA ASN A 157 -2.76 -12.12 14.31
C ASN A 157 -1.80 -11.45 15.32
N GLY A 158 -2.19 -10.32 15.92
CA GLY A 158 -1.41 -9.61 16.94
C GLY A 158 -0.13 -8.93 16.45
N LEU A 159 0.12 -8.86 15.13
CA LEU A 159 1.34 -8.28 14.56
C LEU A 159 1.30 -6.74 14.51
N LEU A 160 0.11 -6.15 14.42
CA LEU A 160 -0.08 -4.70 14.41
C LEU A 160 -0.86 -4.23 15.63
N LYS A 161 -0.48 -3.05 16.13
CA LYS A 161 -1.26 -2.36 17.15
C LYS A 161 -2.59 -1.93 16.54
N ILE A 162 -3.69 -2.35 17.19
CA ILE A 162 -5.03 -1.89 16.85
C ILE A 162 -5.26 -0.50 17.46
N ASP A 163 -5.62 0.47 16.63
CA ASP A 163 -5.96 1.84 17.02
C ASP A 163 -7.48 2.06 16.93
N GLN A 164 -8.20 1.74 18.00
CA GLN A 164 -9.66 1.93 18.07
C GLN A 164 -10.09 3.39 18.17
N ASN A 165 -9.15 4.31 18.45
CA ASN A 165 -9.44 5.73 18.57
C ASN A 165 -9.30 6.48 17.24
N ARG A 166 -8.93 5.78 16.16
CA ARG A 166 -8.90 6.35 14.82
C ARG A 166 -10.34 6.66 14.39
N ILE A 167 -10.61 7.97 14.27
CA ILE A 167 -11.86 8.53 13.76
C ILE A 167 -11.52 9.12 12.39
N ASP A 168 -11.57 8.30 11.34
CA ASP A 168 -11.31 8.72 9.97
C ASP A 168 -12.44 8.35 9.00
#